data_AF-A0ABD0NIP3-F1
#
_entry.id   AF-A0ABD0NIP3-F1
#
_cell.length_a   1.000
_cell.length_b   1.000
_cell.length_c   1.000
_cell.angle_alpha   90.00
_cell.angle_beta   90.00
_cell.angle_gamma   90.00
#
_symmetry.space_group_name_H-M   'P 1'
#
loop_
_entity.id
_entity.type
_entity.pdbx_description
1 polymer ?
#
loop_
_entity_poly.entity_id
_entity_poly.type
_entity_poly.pdbx_seq_one_letter_code
_entity_poly.pdbx_strand_id
1 'polypeptide(L)'
;GPMFTRAQEAAIVNMVMANNCLSLREIQANIIKDDRIFNNIQRVSLSTLARILKKNQVHMKQLYRVPFDRNSERVKHLRTEYVE
;
A
#
# COMPACT_ATOMS: atom_id res chain seq x y z
N GLY A 1 24.57 -5.23 10.37
CA GLY A 1 23.43 -6.06 10.82
C GLY A 1 22.21 -5.76 9.96
N PRO A 2 21.14 -6.57 10.02
CA PRO A 2 19.88 -6.26 9.36
C PRO A 2 19.30 -4.94 9.90
N MET A 3 18.73 -4.12 9.03
CA MET A 3 18.15 -2.82 9.38
C MET A 3 16.92 -2.96 10.29
N PHE A 4 16.10 -3.97 10.03
CA PHE A 4 14.93 -4.29 10.84
C PHE A 4 15.21 -5.52 11.69
N THR A 5 14.68 -5.51 12.91
CA THR A 5 14.61 -6.73 13.73
C THR A 5 13.59 -7.70 13.13
N ARG A 6 13.65 -8.98 13.53
CA ARG A 6 12.64 -9.96 13.09
C ARG A 6 11.22 -9.56 13.49
N ALA A 7 11.05 -8.97 14.67
CA ALA A 7 9.75 -8.48 15.13
C ALA A 7 9.22 -7.34 14.26
N GLN A 8 10.11 -6.42 13.85
CA GLN A 8 9.77 -5.33 12.94
C GLN A 8 9.45 -5.82 11.52
N GLU A 9 10.22 -6.78 10.98
CA GLU A 9 9.89 -7.40 9.69
C GLU A 9 8.50 -8.06 9.74
N ALA A 10 8.18 -8.78 10.83
CA ALA A 10 6.86 -9.38 11.01
C ALA A 10 5.74 -8.32 11.11
N ALA A 11 5.98 -7.20 11.77
CA ALA A 11 5.02 -6.09 11.83
C ALA A 11 4.75 -5.48 10.45
N ILE A 12 5.79 -5.31 9.62
CA ILE A 12 5.64 -4.85 8.23
C ILE A 12 4.80 -5.84 7.42
N VAL A 13 5.08 -7.13 7.55
CA VAL A 13 4.30 -8.19 6.88
C VAL A 13 2.84 -8.17 7.32
N ASN A 14 2.58 -8.12 8.64
CA ASN A 14 1.23 -8.07 9.19
C ASN A 14 0.45 -6.84 8.71
N MET A 15 1.12 -5.69 8.59
CA MET A 15 0.52 -4.47 8.04
C MET A 15 0.01 -4.67 6.60
N VAL A 16 0.83 -5.30 5.74
CA VAL A 16 0.44 -5.57 4.34
C VAL A 16 -0.58 -6.70 4.24
N MET A 17 -0.51 -7.70 5.10
CA MET A 17 -1.50 -8.78 5.14
C MET A 17 -2.88 -8.26 5.59
N ALA A 18 -2.91 -7.31 6.53
CA ALA A 18 -4.14 -6.68 6.99
C ALA A 18 -4.76 -5.74 5.94
N ASN A 19 -3.93 -5.04 5.17
CA ASN A 19 -4.37 -4.19 4.07
C ASN A 19 -3.38 -4.26 2.89
N ASN A 20 -3.63 -5.20 1.98
CA ASN A 20 -2.74 -5.42 0.83
C ASN A 20 -2.87 -4.35 -0.26
N CYS A 21 -3.81 -3.41 -0.12
CA CYS A 21 -3.96 -2.26 -1.02
C CYS A 21 -2.98 -1.11 -0.70
N LEU A 22 -2.26 -1.19 0.43
CA LEU A 22 -1.26 -0.18 0.79
C LEU A 22 -0.12 -0.14 -0.23
N SER A 23 0.27 1.07 -0.62
CA SER A 23 1.47 1.32 -1.40
C SER A 23 2.73 1.30 -0.52
N LEU A 24 3.90 1.11 -1.14
CA LEU A 24 5.18 1.18 -0.42
C LEU A 24 5.41 2.53 0.27
N ARG A 25 4.85 3.62 -0.27
CA ARG A 25 4.94 4.96 0.34
C ARG A 25 4.09 5.06 1.61
N GLU A 26 2.90 4.47 1.60
CA GLU A 26 2.05 4.42 2.79
C GLU A 26 2.63 3.52 3.86
N ILE A 27 3.21 2.37 3.48
CA ILE A 27 3.95 1.49 4.40
C ILE A 27 5.13 2.26 5.02
N GLN A 28 5.90 2.97 4.20
CA GLN A 28 7.00 3.81 4.68
C GLN A 28 6.52 4.88 5.66
N ALA A 29 5.43 5.59 5.35
CA ALA A 29 4.86 6.61 6.21
C ALA A 29 4.37 6.02 7.55
N ASN A 30 3.72 4.86 7.52
CA ASN A 30 3.28 4.16 8.72
C ASN A 30 4.45 3.73 9.60
N ILE A 31 5.55 3.24 9.02
CA ILE A 31 6.77 2.88 9.75
C ILE A 31 7.38 4.11 10.43
N ILE A 32 7.50 5.24 9.71
CA ILE A 32 8.09 6.47 10.25
C ILE A 32 7.21 7.09 11.34
N LYS A 33 5.89 6.89 11.27
CA LYS A 33 4.92 7.42 12.24
C LYS A 33 4.79 6.54 13.49
N ASP A 34 5.04 5.24 13.39
CA ASP A 34 4.88 4.30 14.50
C ASP A 34 6.17 4.14 15.31
N ASP A 35 6.35 5.08 16.24
CA ASP A 35 7.45 5.08 17.20
C ASP A 35 7.35 3.96 18.25
N ARG A 36 6.29 3.15 18.30
CA ARG A 36 6.19 2.05 19.28
C ARG A 36 6.96 0.83 18.81
N ILE A 37 6.78 0.48 17.52
CA ILE A 37 7.39 -0.71 16.93
C ILE A 37 8.68 -0.36 16.18
N PHE A 38 8.76 0.84 15.59
CA PHE A 38 9.86 1.27 14.73
C PHE A 38 10.67 2.45 15.30
N ASN A 39 10.75 2.55 16.64
CA ASN A 39 11.44 3.63 17.38
C ASN A 39 12.87 3.94 16.92
N ASN A 40 13.59 2.95 16.40
CA ASN A 40 14.96 3.08 15.92
C ASN A 40 15.08 3.36 14.41
N ILE A 41 13.96 3.54 13.70
CA ILE A 41 13.89 3.70 12.25
C ILE A 41 13.40 5.11 11.89
N GLN A 42 14.33 6.02 11.66
CA GLN A 42 13.99 7.39 11.23
C GLN A 42 13.79 7.51 9.72
N ARG A 43 14.43 6.62 8.94
CA ARG A 43 14.40 6.62 7.47
C ARG A 43 14.47 5.20 6.96
N VAL A 44 13.64 4.89 5.96
CA VAL A 44 13.69 3.63 5.22
C VAL A 44 13.50 3.89 3.74
N SER A 45 14.25 3.20 2.88
CA SER A 45 14.06 3.30 1.43
C SER A 45 12.91 2.40 0.96
N LEU A 46 12.20 2.82 -0.09
CA LEU A 46 11.17 1.97 -0.72
C LEU A 46 11.73 0.64 -1.23
N SER A 47 12.98 0.64 -1.71
CA SER A 47 13.67 -0.58 -2.15
C SER A 47 13.91 -1.58 -1.01
N THR A 48 14.16 -1.10 0.21
CA THR A 48 14.31 -1.96 1.39
C THR A 48 12.98 -2.64 1.73
N LEU A 49 11.88 -1.87 1.72
CA LEU A 49 10.54 -2.41 1.93
C LEU A 49 10.17 -3.43 0.86
N ALA A 50 10.39 -3.12 -0.41
CA ALA A 50 10.14 -4.04 -1.52
C ALA A 50 10.92 -5.36 -1.36
N ARG A 51 12.19 -5.30 -0.92
CA ARG A 51 13.01 -6.48 -0.64
C ARG A 51 12.46 -7.31 0.52
N ILE A 52 12.01 -6.67 1.60
CA ILE A 52 11.42 -7.37 2.76
C ILE A 52 10.15 -8.10 2.35
N LEU A 53 9.26 -7.44 1.60
CA LEU A 53 8.02 -8.07 1.12
C LEU A 53 8.32 -9.26 0.19
N LYS A 54 9.25 -9.09 -0.75
CA LYS A 54 9.70 -10.17 -1.65
C LYS A 54 10.30 -11.35 -0.88
N LYS A 55 11.15 -11.09 0.10
CA LYS A 55 11.77 -12.11 0.98
C LYS A 55 10.71 -12.92 1.72
N ASN A 56 9.64 -12.27 2.17
CA ASN A 56 8.54 -12.90 2.90
C ASN A 56 7.41 -13.40 1.97
N GLN A 57 7.59 -13.35 0.64
CA GLN A 57 6.60 -13.78 -0.36
C GLN A 57 5.25 -13.06 -0.26
N VAL A 58 5.24 -11.84 0.30
CA VAL A 58 4.06 -11.00 0.44
C VAL A 58 3.93 -10.11 -0.78
N HIS A 59 2.72 -10.09 -1.36
CA HIS A 59 2.41 -9.31 -2.55
C HIS A 59 1.33 -8.27 -2.23
N MET A 60 1.53 -7.05 -2.69
CA MET A 60 0.50 -6.00 -2.63
C MET A 60 -0.48 -6.21 -3.79
N LYS A 61 -1.76 -5.89 -3.56
CA LYS A 61 -2.78 -5.92 -4.60
C LYS A 61 -2.55 -4.74 -5.54
N GLN A 62 -2.48 -5.01 -6.84
CA GLN A 62 -2.50 -3.95 -7.84
C GLN A 62 -3.93 -3.40 -7.95
N LEU A 63 -4.15 -2.18 -7.47
CA LEU A 63 -5.40 -1.45 -7.66
C LEU A 63 -5.37 -0.75 -9.02
N TYR A 64 -6.11 -1.26 -9.98
CA TYR A 64 -6.35 -0.55 -11.23
C TYR A 64 -7.36 0.57 -10.98
N ARG A 65 -6.96 1.81 -11.23
CA ARG A 65 -7.88 2.95 -11.29
C ARG A 65 -8.36 3.09 -12.73
N VAL A 66 -9.67 2.99 -12.95
CA VAL A 66 -10.26 3.25 -14.26
C VAL A 66 -10.13 4.76 -14.53
N PRO A 67 -9.46 5.18 -15.62
CA PRO A 67 -9.13 6.59 -15.87
C PRO A 67 -10.32 7.46 -16.27
N PHE A 68 -11.54 6.90 -16.29
CA PHE A 68 -12.77 7.60 -16.61
C PHE A 68 -13.89 7.15 -15.68
N ASP A 69 -14.77 8.07 -15.34
CA ASP A 69 -15.87 7.84 -14.40
C ASP A 69 -17.10 7.21 -15.09
N ARG A 70 -16.88 6.14 -15.88
CA ARG A 70 -17.92 5.54 -16.75
C ARG A 70 -19.09 4.91 -16.01
N ASN A 71 -18.96 4.65 -14.70
CA ASN A 71 -20.01 4.05 -13.88
C ASN A 71 -20.64 5.05 -12.90
N SER A 72 -20.30 6.33 -12.98
CA SER A 72 -21.01 7.35 -12.21
C SER A 72 -22.46 7.48 -12.72
N GLU A 73 -23.40 7.70 -11.82
CA GLU A 73 -24.82 7.91 -12.17
C GLU A 73 -24.99 9.09 -13.15
N ARG A 74 -24.15 10.13 -12.99
CA ARG A 74 -24.10 11.27 -13.90
C ARG A 74 -23.77 10.87 -15.35
N VAL A 75 -22.76 10.01 -15.54
CA VAL A 75 -22.37 9.53 -16.88
C VAL A 75 -23.39 8.55 -17.45
N LYS A 76 -24.12 7.82 -16.60
CA LYS A 76 -25.24 6.97 -17.05
C LYS A 76 -26.40 7.79 -17.57
N HIS A 77 -26.82 8.85 -16.85
CA HIS A 77 -27.88 9.76 -17.33
C HIS A 77 -27.54 10.45 -18.65
N LEU A 78 -26.32 10.96 -18.79
CA LEU A 78 -25.87 11.59 -20.05
C LEU A 78 -25.93 10.66 -21.26
N ARG A 79 -25.79 9.33 -21.06
CA ARG A 79 -25.97 8.35 -22.15
C ARG A 79 -27.43 8.12 -22.50
N THR A 80 -28.33 8.20 -21.52
CA THR A 80 -29.76 8.04 -21.75
C THR A 80 -30.30 9.21 -22.58
N GLU A 81 -29.90 10.45 -22.24
CA GLU A 81 -30.30 11.66 -22.96
C GLU A 81 -29.76 11.75 -24.40
N TYR A 82 -28.63 11.12 -24.70
CA TYR A 82 -28.02 11.15 -26.04
C TYR A 82 -28.60 10.11 -27.02
N VAL A 83 -29.42 9.18 -26.52
CA VAL A 83 -30.01 8.07 -27.30
C VAL A 83 -31.49 8.35 -27.65
N GLU A 84 -32.09 9.41 -27.08
CA GLU A 84 -33.37 10.00 -27.51
C GLU A 84 -33.17 11.03 -28.63
#